data_AF-A0A831U2S5-F1
#
_entry.id   AF-A0A831U2S5-F1
#
_cell.length_a   1.000
_cell.length_b   1.000
_cell.length_c   1.000
_cell.angle_alpha   90.00
_cell.angle_beta   90.00
_cell.angle_gamma   90.00
#
_symmetry.space_group_name_H-M   'P 1'
#
loop_
_entity.id
_entity.type
_entity.pdbx_description
1 polymer ?
#
loop_
_entity_poly.entity_id
_entity_poly.type
_entity_poly.pdbx_seq_one_letter_code
_entity_poly.pdbx_strand_id
1 'polypeptide(L)'
;MTTTDPATLALTGQLPFILSVGAILALPLSYLLLRLYRKALLRGMNRRGESPGGKRSPAPDERAGPAVPPPGELRLNVLDAALNGFGERAGPLLRRARSSPWRAGMVYGAGGLVYAAIMAFCFLRSSSTEILPLRFLILLWVFSWPLVPTLGLVAATGRKTRLLLLAAHAAVFAILGAIGLARSPDSSLGQLAVLWLSTNLPPTLLLLLFLIRRVRAVGPLVVTFMVMALTGSNLLLSVLDRHQGVLRSVAGVGFSLGLGGTGVFWALILIGFILFAVLGWFALQWIRRRYLAKGMNDQSLILDALWLLFGITYSIGLAFEGAAWILSGLVAFGAYKAAVLAGFRLGGGIGPPARNARLLILRVFSLGKRSEELFDAVTRHWRYLGDVRLIAGPDLAMATVEPHEFLDFVSGRLDRQFIDGHGALTRRLTELDTRPDFDGRFRVNDFFCHDDTWQMTLAQLVGTSDVVLMDLRGFSPRNAGCAYEIHELVATAPLQRVVIAMDATTDAVFLEQTLHDAWGAMPPGSPNRRDDAQVRIVRLPPSGDHGLFALLGLLCAAAEVTNA
;
A
#
# COMPACT_ATOMS: atom_id res chain seq x y z
N MET A 1 16.89 46.61 -10.12
CA MET A 1 15.82 45.72 -9.60
C MET A 1 15.17 45.07 -10.80
N THR A 2 15.55 43.84 -11.11
CA THR A 2 14.93 43.03 -12.17
C THR A 2 13.51 42.72 -11.75
N THR A 3 12.53 43.24 -12.48
CA THR A 3 11.12 42.90 -12.31
C THR A 3 10.98 41.40 -12.58
N THR A 4 10.85 40.63 -11.51
CA THR A 4 10.64 39.18 -11.60
C THR A 4 9.32 38.96 -12.33
N ASP A 5 9.35 38.15 -13.40
CA ASP A 5 8.15 37.83 -14.18
C ASP A 5 7.02 37.33 -13.23
N PRO A 6 5.79 37.87 -13.30
CA PRO A 6 4.67 37.40 -12.50
C PRO A 6 4.42 35.89 -12.62
N ALA A 7 4.79 35.25 -13.73
CA ALA A 7 4.76 33.79 -13.85
C ALA A 7 5.79 33.11 -12.92
N THR A 8 7.02 33.62 -12.86
CA THR A 8 8.07 33.13 -11.96
C THR A 8 7.69 33.33 -10.48
N LEU A 9 7.09 34.46 -10.12
CA LEU A 9 6.63 34.71 -8.74
C LEU A 9 5.52 33.72 -8.32
N ALA A 10 4.57 33.44 -9.22
CA ALA A 10 3.50 32.46 -8.97
C ALA A 10 4.08 31.05 -8.78
N LEU A 11 5.01 30.64 -9.65
CA LEU A 11 5.60 29.30 -9.62
C LEU A 11 6.54 29.07 -8.42
N THR A 12 7.24 30.12 -7.97
CA THR A 12 8.25 29.98 -6.91
C THR A 12 7.71 30.31 -5.51
N GLY A 13 6.61 31.06 -5.40
CA GLY A 13 5.95 31.38 -4.13
C GLY A 13 4.64 30.62 -3.88
N GLN A 14 3.70 30.67 -4.83
CA GLN A 14 2.35 30.14 -4.63
C GLN A 14 2.33 28.60 -4.67
N LEU A 15 3.10 27.97 -5.55
CA LEU A 15 3.11 26.52 -5.70
C LEU A 15 3.67 25.78 -4.45
N PRO A 16 4.82 26.16 -3.86
CA PRO A 16 5.25 25.60 -2.57
C PRO A 16 4.22 25.79 -1.45
N PHE A 17 3.56 26.95 -1.42
CA PHE A 17 2.51 27.24 -0.45
C PHE A 17 1.33 26.27 -0.62
N ILE A 18 0.83 26.09 -1.84
CA ILE A 18 -0.26 25.15 -2.15
C ILE A 18 0.12 23.72 -1.78
N LEU A 19 1.32 23.26 -2.11
CA LEU A 19 1.79 21.91 -1.76
C LEU A 19 1.86 21.71 -0.25
N SER A 20 2.40 22.69 0.48
CA SER A 20 2.57 22.62 1.93
C SER A 20 1.22 22.66 2.65
N VAL A 21 0.37 23.64 2.33
CA VAL A 21 -0.96 23.77 2.92
C VAL A 21 -1.85 22.59 2.53
N GLY A 22 -1.78 22.14 1.27
CA GLY A 22 -2.49 20.96 0.79
C GLY A 22 -2.10 19.70 1.55
N ALA A 23 -0.82 19.46 1.78
CA ALA A 23 -0.34 18.32 2.56
C ALA A 23 -0.78 18.41 4.03
N ILE A 24 -0.67 19.60 4.65
CA ILE A 24 -1.07 19.84 6.04
C ILE A 24 -2.57 19.63 6.24
N LEU A 25 -3.41 20.14 5.33
CA LEU A 25 -4.88 19.99 5.40
C LEU A 25 -5.35 18.57 5.03
N ALA A 26 -4.64 17.90 4.11
CA ALA A 26 -4.98 16.55 3.71
C ALA A 26 -4.81 15.53 4.84
N LEU A 27 -3.91 15.76 5.79
CA LEU A 27 -3.67 14.85 6.92
C LEU A 27 -4.88 14.71 7.86
N PRO A 28 -5.42 15.78 8.49
CA PRO A 28 -6.60 15.68 9.33
C PRO A 28 -7.83 15.24 8.55
N LEU A 29 -7.96 15.66 7.28
CA LEU A 29 -9.05 15.23 6.41
C LEU A 29 -8.99 13.72 6.13
N SER A 30 -7.82 13.18 5.82
CA SER A 30 -7.61 11.74 5.64
C SER A 30 -7.99 10.98 6.90
N TYR A 31 -7.58 11.46 8.07
CA TYR A 31 -7.92 10.83 9.35
C TYR A 31 -9.42 10.88 9.65
N LEU A 32 -10.10 11.99 9.34
CA LEU A 32 -11.54 12.12 9.46
C LEU A 32 -12.27 11.15 8.53
N LEU A 33 -11.92 11.13 7.24
CA LEU A 33 -12.54 10.25 6.24
C LEU A 33 -12.34 8.78 6.60
N LEU A 34 -11.16 8.41 7.08
CA LEU A 34 -10.87 7.08 7.57
C LEU A 34 -11.67 6.71 8.83
N ARG A 35 -11.86 7.64 9.77
CA ARG A 35 -12.76 7.42 10.92
C ARG A 35 -14.21 7.19 10.47
N LEU A 36 -14.69 7.97 9.51
CA LEU A 36 -16.04 7.84 8.96
C LEU A 36 -16.21 6.53 8.18
N TYR A 37 -15.21 6.15 7.39
CA TYR A 37 -15.14 4.86 6.70
C TYR A 37 -15.21 3.70 7.69
N ARG A 38 -14.39 3.71 8.76
CA ARG A 38 -14.44 2.69 9.82
C ARG A 38 -15.83 2.59 10.46
N LYS A 39 -16.46 3.73 10.72
CA LYS A 39 -17.83 3.78 11.28
C LYS A 39 -18.87 3.25 10.28
N ALA A 40 -18.70 3.48 8.98
CA ALA A 40 -19.57 2.91 7.96
C ALA A 40 -19.38 1.39 7.85
N LEU A 41 -18.13 0.92 7.84
CA LEU A 41 -17.78 -0.49 7.84
C LEU A 41 -18.38 -1.24 9.03
N LEU A 42 -18.17 -0.75 10.26
CA LEU A 42 -18.74 -1.37 11.47
C LEU A 42 -20.28 -1.40 11.43
N ARG A 43 -20.91 -0.35 10.90
CA ARG A 43 -22.37 -0.33 10.70
C ARG A 43 -22.82 -1.38 9.70
N GLY A 44 -22.08 -1.58 8.61
CA GLY A 44 -22.36 -2.63 7.64
C GLY A 44 -22.17 -4.02 8.22
N MET A 45 -21.05 -4.27 8.93
CA MET A 45 -20.77 -5.56 9.57
C MET A 45 -21.84 -5.97 10.58
N ASN A 46 -22.38 -5.01 11.35
CA ASN A 46 -23.43 -5.27 12.35
C ASN A 46 -24.85 -5.43 11.77
N ARG A 47 -25.03 -5.26 10.45
CA ARG A 47 -26.31 -5.58 9.79
C ARG A 47 -26.42 -7.08 9.58
N ARG A 48 -27.63 -7.53 9.27
CA ARG A 48 -27.93 -8.89 8.80
C ARG A 48 -28.11 -8.89 7.29
N GLY A 49 -27.74 -9.99 6.63
CA GLY A 49 -28.00 -10.18 5.21
C GLY A 49 -29.49 -10.28 4.90
N GLU A 50 -29.90 -9.85 3.69
CA GLU A 50 -31.30 -9.96 3.21
C GLU A 50 -31.70 -11.42 2.93
N SER A 51 -30.71 -12.29 2.69
CA SER A 51 -30.90 -13.74 2.56
C SER A 51 -29.74 -14.44 3.26
N PRO A 52 -29.74 -14.47 4.61
CA PRO A 52 -28.79 -15.27 5.37
C PRO A 52 -28.88 -16.69 4.81
N GLY A 53 -27.74 -17.27 4.40
CA GLY A 53 -27.69 -18.53 3.68
C GLY A 53 -28.76 -19.52 4.18
N GLY A 54 -29.63 -19.96 3.27
CA GLY A 54 -30.66 -20.94 3.57
C GLY A 54 -30.03 -22.13 4.28
N LYS A 55 -30.52 -22.38 5.50
CA LYS A 55 -29.89 -23.17 6.58
C LYS A 55 -28.65 -22.48 7.17
N ARG A 56 -28.85 -21.92 8.37
CA ARG A 56 -27.79 -21.70 9.37
C ARG A 56 -26.84 -22.89 9.28
N SER A 57 -25.55 -22.66 9.01
CA SER A 57 -24.56 -23.72 9.19
C SER A 57 -24.80 -24.25 10.60
N PRO A 58 -25.11 -25.54 10.78
CA PRO A 58 -25.45 -26.05 12.09
C PRO A 58 -24.35 -25.66 13.07
N ALA A 59 -24.73 -25.27 14.28
CA ALA A 59 -23.75 -25.00 15.34
C ALA A 59 -22.76 -26.19 15.45
N PRO A 60 -21.54 -26.02 15.97
CA PRO A 60 -20.60 -27.13 16.14
C PRO A 60 -21.27 -28.38 16.76
N ASP A 61 -22.18 -28.16 17.70
CA ASP A 61 -23.01 -29.20 18.34
C ASP A 61 -24.03 -29.89 17.40
N GLU A 62 -24.57 -29.19 16.40
CA GLU A 62 -25.52 -29.75 15.43
C GLU A 62 -24.82 -30.45 14.25
N ARG A 63 -23.52 -30.22 14.02
CA ARG A 63 -22.70 -30.98 13.05
C ARG A 63 -22.25 -32.34 13.62
N ALA A 64 -22.41 -32.56 14.92
CA ALA A 64 -22.06 -33.80 15.58
C ALA A 64 -23.09 -34.90 15.26
N GLY A 65 -22.83 -35.65 14.19
CA GLY A 65 -23.29 -37.03 14.12
C GLY A 65 -22.66 -37.86 15.26
N PRO A 66 -23.09 -39.12 15.50
CA PRO A 66 -22.50 -39.96 16.55
C PRO A 66 -20.97 -39.92 16.46
N ALA A 67 -20.31 -39.57 17.57
CA ALA A 67 -18.88 -39.33 17.64
C ALA A 67 -18.11 -40.61 17.32
N VAL A 68 -17.81 -40.82 16.04
CA VAL A 68 -16.87 -41.85 15.60
C VAL A 68 -15.48 -41.24 15.77
N PRO A 69 -14.64 -41.77 16.68
CA PRO A 69 -13.32 -41.22 16.93
C PRO A 69 -12.51 -41.23 15.63
N PRO A 70 -11.71 -40.17 15.38
CA PRO A 70 -10.86 -40.12 14.21
C PRO A 70 -9.87 -41.29 14.23
N PRO A 71 -9.62 -41.94 13.07
CA PRO A 71 -8.78 -43.14 13.03
C PRO A 71 -7.28 -42.86 13.19
N GLY A 72 -6.84 -41.61 12.96
CA GLY A 72 -5.45 -41.17 13.04
C GLY A 72 -5.20 -40.15 14.16
N GLU A 73 -3.93 -40.00 14.55
CA GLU A 73 -3.50 -39.06 15.58
C GLU A 73 -3.19 -37.68 14.98
N LEU A 74 -3.58 -36.61 15.69
CA LEU A 74 -3.19 -35.24 15.34
C LEU A 74 -1.78 -34.96 15.85
N ARG A 75 -0.83 -34.71 14.94
CA ARG A 75 0.54 -34.32 15.30
C ARG A 75 0.74 -32.81 15.15
N LEU A 76 1.14 -32.16 16.25
CA LEU A 76 1.49 -30.74 16.26
C LEU A 76 2.99 -30.58 16.00
N ASN A 77 3.35 -30.04 14.83
CA ASN A 77 4.74 -29.75 14.50
C ASN A 77 5.07 -28.30 14.81
N VAL A 78 5.61 -28.08 16.01
CA VAL A 78 6.03 -26.76 16.48
C VAL A 78 7.45 -26.45 15.99
N LEU A 79 7.55 -25.42 15.17
CA LEU A 79 8.79 -25.00 14.53
C LEU A 79 9.21 -23.63 15.06
N ASP A 80 10.42 -23.55 15.61
CA ASP A 80 11.02 -22.28 15.98
C ASP A 80 11.65 -21.61 14.76
N ALA A 81 11.06 -20.48 14.36
CA ALA A 81 11.47 -19.75 13.17
C ALA A 81 12.91 -19.22 13.24
N ALA A 82 13.42 -19.01 14.46
CA ALA A 82 14.78 -18.53 14.70
C ALA A 82 15.85 -19.63 14.55
N LEU A 83 15.50 -20.90 14.82
CA LEU A 83 16.46 -21.99 14.93
C LEU A 83 16.52 -22.85 13.65
N ASN A 84 15.41 -23.01 12.95
CA ASN A 84 15.27 -24.12 12.00
C ASN A 84 15.73 -23.86 10.57
N GLY A 85 16.38 -22.73 10.26
CA GLY A 85 17.09 -22.54 8.99
C GLY A 85 16.29 -22.82 7.70
N PHE A 86 14.95 -22.87 7.74
CA PHE A 86 14.07 -23.23 6.61
C PHE A 86 14.27 -22.33 5.36
N GLY A 87 15.05 -21.27 5.49
CA GLY A 87 15.50 -20.41 4.41
C GLY A 87 16.58 -20.99 3.48
N GLU A 88 17.24 -22.11 3.83
CA GLU A 88 18.39 -22.62 3.06
C GLU A 88 18.02 -23.62 1.95
N ARG A 89 17.01 -24.49 2.16
CA ARG A 89 16.45 -25.34 1.08
C ARG A 89 15.28 -24.63 0.40
N ALA A 90 15.57 -23.55 -0.30
CA ALA A 90 14.54 -22.72 -0.92
C ALA A 90 13.96 -23.36 -2.20
N GLY A 91 12.74 -23.91 -2.05
CA GLY A 91 11.88 -24.28 -3.18
C GLY A 91 11.66 -23.12 -4.16
N PRO A 92 11.24 -23.42 -5.41
CA PRO A 92 11.10 -22.42 -6.46
C PRO A 92 10.17 -21.25 -6.07
N LEU A 93 9.09 -21.52 -5.33
CA LEU A 93 8.18 -20.47 -4.84
C LEU A 93 8.87 -19.52 -3.84
N LEU A 94 9.63 -20.03 -2.87
CA LEU A 94 10.31 -19.19 -1.88
C LEU A 94 11.38 -18.30 -2.53
N ARG A 95 12.14 -18.85 -3.50
CA ARG A 95 13.14 -18.08 -4.26
C ARG A 95 12.48 -16.95 -5.05
N ARG A 96 11.32 -17.20 -5.65
CA ARG A 96 10.52 -16.19 -6.33
C ARG A 96 9.98 -15.14 -5.36
N ALA A 97 9.47 -15.55 -4.20
CA ALA A 97 8.97 -14.65 -3.15
C ALA A 97 10.06 -13.66 -2.69
N ARG A 98 11.30 -14.15 -2.52
CA ARG A 98 12.46 -13.34 -2.13
C ARG A 98 12.94 -12.39 -3.21
N SER A 99 13.02 -12.86 -4.46
CA SER A 99 13.67 -12.11 -5.55
C SER A 99 12.74 -11.14 -6.27
N SER A 100 11.44 -11.42 -6.35
CA SER A 100 10.49 -10.60 -7.14
C SER A 100 10.36 -9.16 -6.65
N PRO A 101 10.27 -8.87 -5.33
CA PRO A 101 10.27 -7.48 -4.84
C PRO A 101 11.53 -6.72 -5.26
N TRP A 102 12.71 -7.35 -5.21
CA TRP A 102 13.97 -6.73 -5.64
C TRP A 102 14.02 -6.52 -7.16
N ARG A 103 13.51 -7.46 -7.95
CA ARG A 103 13.37 -7.28 -9.41
C ARG A 103 12.48 -6.11 -9.77
N ALA A 104 11.33 -5.97 -9.11
CA ALA A 104 10.46 -4.82 -9.27
C ALA A 104 11.18 -3.53 -8.84
N GLY A 105 11.90 -3.58 -7.71
CA GLY A 105 12.73 -2.49 -7.22
C GLY A 105 13.81 -2.05 -8.22
N MET A 106 14.43 -2.98 -8.96
CA MET A 106 15.39 -2.67 -10.01
C MET A 106 14.73 -1.96 -11.21
N VAL A 107 13.55 -2.39 -11.64
CA VAL A 107 12.80 -1.71 -12.72
C VAL A 107 12.44 -0.28 -12.32
N TYR A 108 11.88 -0.11 -11.11
CA TYR A 108 11.61 1.22 -10.57
C TYR A 108 12.89 2.04 -10.39
N GLY A 109 13.99 1.40 -10.04
CA GLY A 109 15.27 2.06 -9.87
C GLY A 109 15.89 2.54 -11.18
N ALA A 110 15.82 1.73 -12.23
CA ALA A 110 16.24 2.14 -13.57
C ALA A 110 15.42 3.34 -14.07
N GLY A 111 14.09 3.31 -13.90
CA GLY A 111 13.25 4.46 -14.20
C GLY A 111 13.61 5.69 -13.36
N GLY A 112 13.94 5.50 -12.09
CA GLY A 112 14.37 6.57 -11.18
C GLY A 112 15.71 7.21 -11.59
N LEU A 113 16.64 6.42 -12.14
CA LEU A 113 17.89 6.93 -12.69
C LEU A 113 17.67 7.74 -13.98
N VAL A 114 16.75 7.30 -14.86
CA VAL A 114 16.35 8.09 -16.04
C VAL A 114 15.76 9.43 -15.62
N TYR A 115 14.87 9.42 -14.63
CA TYR A 115 14.32 10.64 -14.02
C TYR A 115 15.43 11.55 -13.49
N ALA A 116 16.36 11.00 -12.70
CA ALA A 116 17.43 11.78 -12.08
C ALA A 116 18.38 12.37 -13.12
N ALA A 117 18.66 11.64 -14.20
CA ALA A 117 19.47 12.11 -15.32
C ALA A 117 18.81 13.30 -16.04
N ILE A 118 17.48 13.25 -16.28
CA ILE A 118 16.74 14.37 -16.88
C ILE A 118 16.77 15.58 -15.95
N MET A 119 16.53 15.41 -14.65
CA MET A 119 16.58 16.51 -13.69
C MET A 119 17.98 17.13 -13.59
N ALA A 120 19.03 16.31 -13.57
CA ALA A 120 20.41 16.79 -13.57
C ALA A 120 20.74 17.56 -14.85
N PHE A 121 20.29 17.07 -16.01
CA PHE A 121 20.46 17.76 -17.28
C PHE A 121 19.71 19.11 -17.30
N CYS A 122 18.44 19.13 -16.90
CA CYS A 122 17.64 20.35 -16.82
C CYS A 122 18.27 21.38 -15.87
N PHE A 123 18.77 20.95 -14.70
CA PHE A 123 19.43 21.84 -13.74
C PHE A 123 20.68 22.51 -14.33
N LEU A 124 21.53 21.76 -15.02
CA LEU A 124 22.74 22.31 -15.64
C LEU A 124 22.41 23.25 -16.80
N ARG A 125 21.39 22.90 -17.60
CA ARG A 125 20.95 23.73 -18.72
C ARG A 125 20.28 25.02 -18.27
N SER A 126 19.43 24.98 -17.25
CA SER A 126 18.72 26.15 -16.76
C SER A 126 19.67 27.17 -16.14
N SER A 127 20.66 26.70 -15.37
CA SER A 127 21.67 27.55 -14.72
C SER A 127 22.82 27.97 -15.65
N SER A 128 22.73 27.68 -16.96
CA SER A 128 23.80 27.92 -17.95
C SER A 128 25.17 27.37 -17.53
N THR A 129 25.16 26.29 -16.74
CA THR A 129 26.36 25.69 -16.16
C THR A 129 26.90 24.62 -17.10
N GLU A 130 28.22 24.61 -17.32
CA GLU A 130 28.87 23.61 -18.18
C GLU A 130 28.60 22.17 -17.70
N ILE A 131 28.31 21.29 -18.65
CA ILE A 131 28.03 19.88 -18.39
C ILE A 131 29.35 19.11 -18.30
N LEU A 132 29.92 19.09 -17.10
CA LEU A 132 31.08 18.26 -16.78
C LEU A 132 30.64 16.90 -16.24
N PRO A 133 31.32 15.78 -16.56
CA PRO A 133 30.92 14.43 -16.13
C PRO A 133 30.75 14.30 -14.61
N LEU A 134 31.70 14.83 -13.83
CA LEU A 134 31.64 14.76 -12.36
C LEU A 134 30.47 15.57 -11.79
N ARG A 135 30.21 16.77 -12.33
CA ARG A 135 29.10 17.64 -11.90
C ARG A 135 27.75 17.00 -12.22
N PHE A 136 27.63 16.43 -13.42
CA PHE A 136 26.45 15.66 -13.82
C PHE A 136 26.23 14.46 -12.91
N LEU A 137 27.26 13.69 -12.57
CA LEU A 137 27.16 12.54 -11.66
C LEU A 137 26.74 12.95 -10.23
N ILE A 138 27.27 14.05 -9.70
CA ILE A 138 26.87 14.59 -8.40
C ILE A 138 25.37 14.94 -8.42
N LEU A 139 24.92 15.71 -9.42
CA LEU A 139 23.51 16.11 -9.54
C LEU A 139 22.59 14.93 -9.79
N LEU A 140 22.97 13.99 -10.66
CA LEU A 140 22.25 12.74 -10.88
C LEU A 140 22.09 12.00 -9.55
N TRP A 141 23.14 11.91 -8.74
CA TRP A 141 23.04 11.25 -7.44
C TRP A 141 22.13 12.02 -6.47
N VAL A 142 22.22 13.35 -6.41
CA VAL A 142 21.33 14.19 -5.58
C VAL A 142 19.86 13.98 -5.96
N PHE A 143 19.54 14.00 -7.26
CA PHE A 143 18.18 13.78 -7.77
C PHE A 143 17.74 12.31 -7.74
N SER A 144 18.65 11.38 -7.47
CA SER A 144 18.33 9.95 -7.29
C SER A 144 17.81 9.61 -5.88
N TRP A 145 17.83 10.55 -4.94
CA TRP A 145 17.32 10.35 -3.57
C TRP A 145 15.94 9.65 -3.47
N PRO A 146 14.92 9.95 -4.30
CA PRO A 146 13.62 9.28 -4.25
C PRO A 146 13.68 7.75 -4.47
N LEU A 147 14.81 7.24 -4.97
CA LEU A 147 15.11 5.82 -5.07
C LEU A 147 15.14 5.13 -3.70
N VAL A 148 15.67 5.79 -2.66
CA VAL A 148 15.80 5.21 -1.31
C VAL A 148 14.43 4.89 -0.71
N PRO A 149 13.45 5.82 -0.62
CA PRO A 149 12.10 5.48 -0.18
C PRO A 149 11.38 4.53 -1.14
N THR A 150 11.64 4.60 -2.46
CA THR A 150 11.08 3.65 -3.44
C THR A 150 11.48 2.21 -3.11
N LEU A 151 12.77 1.92 -2.98
CA LEU A 151 13.27 0.60 -2.60
C LEU A 151 12.82 0.20 -1.18
N GLY A 152 12.68 1.19 -0.29
CA GLY A 152 12.12 1.03 1.05
C GLY A 152 10.68 0.52 1.10
N LEU A 153 9.86 0.94 0.12
CA LEU A 153 8.46 0.57 -0.02
C LEU A 153 8.28 -0.75 -0.79
N VAL A 154 9.09 -0.98 -1.82
CA VAL A 154 8.96 -2.14 -2.72
C VAL A 154 9.62 -3.38 -2.14
N ALA A 155 10.89 -3.29 -1.72
CA ALA A 155 11.74 -4.46 -1.45
C ALA A 155 12.20 -4.57 0.01
N ALA A 156 12.46 -3.45 0.71
CA ALA A 156 13.08 -3.50 2.03
C ALA A 156 12.07 -3.78 3.16
N THR A 157 12.14 -4.99 3.73
CA THR A 157 11.25 -5.49 4.79
C THR A 157 11.68 -5.03 6.17
N GLY A 158 12.96 -5.16 6.46
CA GLY A 158 13.53 -4.85 7.77
C GLY A 158 14.05 -3.42 7.89
N ARG A 159 14.17 -2.98 9.15
CA ARG A 159 14.88 -1.73 9.48
C ARG A 159 16.35 -1.79 9.03
N LYS A 160 17.00 -2.95 9.15
CA LYS A 160 18.39 -3.16 8.73
C LYS A 160 18.57 -2.88 7.24
N THR A 161 17.76 -3.48 6.38
CA THR A 161 17.82 -3.25 4.93
C THR A 161 17.55 -1.80 4.55
N ARG A 162 16.62 -1.13 5.23
CA ARG A 162 16.35 0.30 5.01
C ARG A 162 17.53 1.19 5.42
N LEU A 163 18.16 0.89 6.55
CA LEU A 163 19.38 1.59 6.99
C LEU A 163 20.55 1.33 6.03
N LEU A 164 20.69 0.12 5.49
CA LEU A 164 21.69 -0.20 4.48
C LEU A 164 21.47 0.58 3.18
N LEU A 165 20.22 0.71 2.72
CA LEU A 165 19.91 1.54 1.53
C LEU A 165 20.26 3.02 1.77
N LEU A 166 19.95 3.54 2.95
CA LEU A 166 20.31 4.90 3.34
C LEU A 166 21.83 5.08 3.42
N ALA A 167 22.52 4.16 4.07
CA ALA A 167 23.98 4.19 4.22
C ALA A 167 24.69 4.07 2.87
N ALA A 168 24.21 3.19 1.97
CA ALA A 168 24.73 3.08 0.61
C ALA A 168 24.56 4.38 -0.18
N HIS A 169 23.38 5.03 -0.08
CA HIS A 169 23.16 6.31 -0.73
C HIS A 169 24.09 7.41 -0.20
N ALA A 170 24.22 7.51 1.12
CA ALA A 170 25.11 8.48 1.78
C ALA A 170 26.59 8.22 1.45
N ALA A 171 27.02 6.95 1.42
CA ALA A 171 28.41 6.58 1.10
C ALA A 171 28.81 7.00 -0.31
N VAL A 172 27.97 6.72 -1.31
CA VAL A 172 28.24 7.15 -2.70
C VAL A 172 28.26 8.67 -2.81
N PHE A 173 27.35 9.38 -2.13
CA PHE A 173 27.35 10.84 -2.12
C PHE A 173 28.64 11.40 -1.48
N ALA A 174 29.10 10.80 -0.39
CA ALA A 174 30.35 11.17 0.27
C ALA A 174 31.57 10.92 -0.63
N ILE A 175 31.61 9.80 -1.36
CA ILE A 175 32.68 9.49 -2.33
C ILE A 175 32.69 10.51 -3.47
N LEU A 176 31.54 10.78 -4.09
CA LEU A 176 31.42 11.77 -5.17
C LEU A 176 31.78 13.17 -4.68
N GLY A 177 31.37 13.52 -3.45
CA GLY A 177 31.71 14.76 -2.78
C GLY A 177 33.21 14.91 -2.52
N ALA A 178 33.87 13.87 -2.01
CA ALA A 178 35.32 13.86 -1.79
C ALA A 178 36.11 14.04 -3.09
N ILE A 179 35.68 13.37 -4.17
CA ILE A 179 36.28 13.56 -5.51
C ILE A 179 36.06 14.98 -6.02
N GLY A 180 34.87 15.55 -5.80
CA GLY A 180 34.55 16.95 -6.14
C GLY A 180 35.44 17.97 -5.41
N LEU A 181 35.58 17.81 -4.09
CA LEU A 181 36.41 18.66 -3.23
C LEU A 181 37.88 18.58 -3.60
N ALA A 182 38.39 17.38 -3.90
CA ALA A 182 39.77 17.20 -4.31
C ALA A 182 40.12 17.91 -5.63
N ARG A 183 39.12 18.21 -6.47
CA ARG A 183 39.31 18.88 -7.77
C ARG A 183 38.93 20.36 -7.77
N SER A 184 38.27 20.85 -6.73
CA SER A 184 37.76 22.22 -6.64
C SER A 184 38.12 22.82 -5.28
N PRO A 185 39.24 23.55 -5.16
CA PRO A 185 39.68 24.12 -3.89
C PRO A 185 38.67 25.10 -3.27
N ASP A 186 37.82 25.72 -4.09
CA ASP A 186 36.78 26.66 -3.65
C ASP A 186 35.50 25.98 -3.14
N SER A 187 35.37 24.66 -3.33
CA SER A 187 34.22 23.90 -2.86
C SER A 187 34.39 23.50 -1.40
N SER A 188 33.32 23.62 -0.62
CA SER A 188 33.32 23.20 0.79
C SER A 188 32.37 22.03 1.05
N LEU A 189 32.67 21.21 2.06
CA LEU A 189 31.77 20.16 2.54
C LEU A 189 30.38 20.73 2.90
N GLY A 190 30.35 21.95 3.44
CA GLY A 190 29.12 22.66 3.78
C GLY A 190 28.25 22.94 2.54
N GLN A 191 28.82 23.33 1.41
CA GLN A 191 28.07 23.54 0.16
C GLN A 191 27.42 22.25 -0.36
N LEU A 192 28.13 21.12 -0.30
CA LEU A 192 27.57 19.82 -0.68
C LEU A 192 26.43 19.37 0.24
N ALA A 193 26.58 19.60 1.55
CA ALA A 193 25.53 19.32 2.52
C ALA A 193 24.29 20.20 2.29
N VAL A 194 24.49 21.50 2.07
CA VAL A 194 23.43 22.46 1.75
C VAL A 194 22.72 22.07 0.45
N LEU A 195 23.46 21.71 -0.61
CA LEU A 195 22.89 21.25 -1.88
C LEU A 195 21.93 20.08 -1.67
N TRP A 196 22.36 19.05 -0.92
CA TRP A 196 21.51 17.89 -0.66
C TRP A 196 20.31 18.26 0.20
N LEU A 197 20.52 19.02 1.29
CA LEU A 197 19.45 19.38 2.23
C LEU A 197 18.40 20.27 1.59
N SER A 198 18.80 21.35 0.89
CA SER A 198 17.85 22.26 0.25
C SER A 198 17.05 21.58 -0.85
N THR A 199 17.67 20.65 -1.58
CA THR A 199 17.02 19.91 -2.67
C THR A 199 16.07 18.83 -2.15
N ASN A 200 16.53 18.01 -1.20
CA ASN A 200 15.85 16.78 -0.82
C ASN A 200 15.03 16.88 0.47
N LEU A 201 15.38 17.74 1.42
CA LEU A 201 14.69 17.78 2.71
C LEU A 201 13.23 18.22 2.57
N PRO A 202 12.87 19.31 1.86
CA PRO A 202 11.47 19.74 1.76
C PRO A 202 10.52 18.67 1.18
N PRO A 203 10.79 18.07 -0.01
CA PRO A 203 9.91 17.03 -0.54
C PRO A 203 9.93 15.76 0.30
N THR A 204 11.03 15.45 1.00
CA THR A 204 11.07 14.31 1.93
C THR A 204 10.16 14.51 3.13
N LEU A 205 10.14 15.71 3.72
CA LEU A 205 9.24 16.02 4.84
C LEU A 205 7.77 15.92 4.41
N LEU A 206 7.43 16.43 3.22
CA LEU A 206 6.08 16.28 2.64
C LEU A 206 5.75 14.80 2.39
N LEU A 207 6.70 14.02 1.84
CA LEU A 207 6.53 12.58 1.64
C LEU A 207 6.26 11.85 2.96
N LEU A 208 6.96 12.20 4.04
CA LEU A 208 6.77 11.56 5.34
C LEU A 208 5.35 11.75 5.87
N LEU A 209 4.70 12.89 5.59
CA LEU A 209 3.28 13.10 5.90
C LEU A 209 2.39 12.12 5.14
N PHE A 210 2.70 11.82 3.88
CA PHE A 210 1.97 10.85 3.04
C PHE A 210 2.20 9.40 3.47
N LEU A 211 3.40 9.09 3.95
CA LEU A 211 3.79 7.75 4.37
C LEU A 211 3.41 7.43 5.82
N ILE A 212 2.70 8.32 6.52
CA ILE A 212 2.12 8.00 7.82
C ILE A 212 1.23 6.77 7.66
N ARG A 213 1.63 5.66 8.30
CA ARG A 213 1.02 4.33 8.12
C ARG A 213 -0.50 4.34 8.19
N ARG A 214 -1.07 5.15 9.10
CA ARG A 214 -2.52 5.23 9.33
C ARG A 214 -3.31 5.85 8.18
N VAL A 215 -2.68 6.65 7.33
CA VAL A 215 -3.36 7.37 6.22
C VAL A 215 -2.84 6.96 4.86
N ARG A 216 -1.74 6.20 4.78
CA ARG A 216 -1.03 5.84 3.54
C ARG A 216 -1.95 5.33 2.42
N ALA A 217 -2.98 4.55 2.75
CA ALA A 217 -3.91 3.98 1.77
C ALA A 217 -4.71 5.04 1.00
N VAL A 218 -5.05 6.15 1.65
CA VAL A 218 -5.97 7.18 1.14
C VAL A 218 -5.27 8.53 0.93
N GLY A 219 -4.16 8.75 1.63
CA GLY A 219 -3.39 10.00 1.66
C GLY A 219 -3.07 10.54 0.26
N PRO A 220 -2.47 9.75 -0.66
CA PRO A 220 -2.18 10.21 -2.01
C PRO A 220 -3.41 10.75 -2.76
N LEU A 221 -4.57 10.12 -2.60
CA LEU A 221 -5.82 10.55 -3.24
C LEU A 221 -6.33 11.88 -2.65
N VAL A 222 -6.36 11.98 -1.33
CA VAL A 222 -6.84 13.19 -0.62
C VAL A 222 -5.91 14.37 -0.90
N VAL A 223 -4.61 14.15 -0.93
CA VAL A 223 -3.62 15.20 -1.23
C VAL A 223 -3.76 15.67 -2.67
N THR A 224 -3.89 14.73 -3.62
CA THR A 224 -4.11 15.08 -5.03
C THR A 224 -5.35 15.97 -5.18
N PHE A 225 -6.43 15.61 -4.49
CA PHE A 225 -7.65 16.40 -4.45
C PHE A 225 -7.43 17.78 -3.81
N MET A 226 -6.77 17.84 -2.65
CA MET A 226 -6.51 19.09 -1.93
C MET A 226 -5.61 20.03 -2.72
N VAL A 227 -4.53 19.53 -3.32
CA VAL A 227 -3.63 20.33 -4.17
C VAL A 227 -4.41 20.90 -5.34
N MET A 228 -5.20 20.09 -6.06
CA MET A 228 -6.04 20.57 -7.16
C MET A 228 -7.01 21.67 -6.72
N ALA A 229 -7.75 21.47 -5.63
CA ALA A 229 -8.75 22.43 -5.16
C ALA A 229 -8.10 23.75 -4.67
N LEU A 230 -6.98 23.67 -3.96
CA LEU A 230 -6.22 24.85 -3.54
C LEU A 230 -5.57 25.59 -4.72
N THR A 231 -5.10 24.85 -5.74
CA THR A 231 -4.65 25.45 -7.00
C THR A 231 -5.76 26.25 -7.67
N GLY A 232 -7.00 25.74 -7.68
CA GLY A 232 -8.15 26.49 -8.23
C GLY A 232 -8.44 27.78 -7.48
N SER A 233 -8.39 27.72 -6.14
CA SER A 233 -8.57 28.89 -5.27
C SER A 233 -7.53 29.97 -5.59
N ASN A 234 -6.27 29.56 -5.69
CA ASN A 234 -5.15 30.47 -5.94
C ASN A 234 -5.14 31.00 -7.39
N LEU A 235 -5.47 30.16 -8.36
CA LEU A 235 -5.52 30.53 -9.78
C LEU A 235 -6.62 31.55 -10.04
N LEU A 236 -7.82 31.35 -9.47
CA LEU A 236 -8.94 32.28 -9.66
C LEU A 236 -8.57 33.67 -9.13
N LEU A 237 -7.99 33.75 -7.93
CA LEU A 237 -7.50 35.01 -7.38
C LEU A 237 -6.42 35.64 -8.25
N SER A 238 -5.43 34.85 -8.68
CA SER A 238 -4.33 35.32 -9.52
C SER A 238 -4.81 35.84 -10.90
N VAL A 239 -5.83 35.22 -11.49
CA VAL A 239 -6.44 35.68 -12.75
C VAL A 239 -7.21 36.96 -12.55
N LEU A 240 -8.02 37.06 -11.48
CA LEU A 240 -8.81 38.26 -11.19
C LEU A 240 -7.94 39.46 -10.82
N ASP A 241 -6.84 39.24 -10.09
CA ASP A 241 -5.89 40.29 -9.73
C ASP A 241 -5.23 40.93 -10.97
N ARG A 242 -4.89 40.10 -11.98
CA ARG A 242 -4.40 40.59 -13.28
C ARG A 242 -5.44 41.37 -14.07
N HIS A 243 -6.73 41.14 -13.82
CA HIS A 243 -7.85 41.77 -14.51
C HIS A 243 -8.69 42.64 -13.57
N GLN A 244 -8.10 43.74 -13.10
CA GLN A 244 -8.70 44.63 -12.10
C GLN A 244 -10.14 45.09 -12.43
N GLY A 245 -10.49 45.27 -13.71
CA GLY A 245 -11.87 45.60 -14.12
C GLY A 245 -12.88 44.50 -13.82
N VAL A 246 -12.50 43.24 -14.05
CA VAL A 246 -13.32 42.07 -13.71
C VAL A 246 -13.42 41.93 -12.20
N LEU A 247 -12.31 42.08 -11.47
CA LEU A 247 -12.30 42.01 -10.01
C LEU A 247 -13.23 43.06 -9.39
N ARG A 248 -13.21 44.31 -9.88
CA ARG A 248 -14.12 45.37 -9.41
C ARG A 248 -15.59 45.03 -9.68
N SER A 249 -15.88 44.45 -10.84
CA SER A 249 -17.24 44.04 -11.20
C SER A 249 -17.74 42.92 -10.28
N VAL A 250 -16.91 41.89 -10.07
CA VAL A 250 -17.22 40.78 -9.16
C VAL A 250 -17.37 41.26 -7.71
N ALA A 251 -16.50 42.17 -7.27
CA ALA A 251 -16.62 42.79 -5.95
C ALA A 251 -17.90 43.62 -5.83
N GLY A 252 -18.29 44.37 -6.86
CA GLY A 252 -19.55 45.12 -6.91
C GLY A 252 -20.77 44.21 -6.75
N VAL A 253 -20.80 43.07 -7.43
CA VAL A 253 -21.84 42.04 -7.23
C VAL A 253 -21.83 41.54 -5.79
N GLY A 254 -20.65 41.20 -5.25
CA GLY A 254 -20.52 40.77 -3.86
C GLY A 254 -21.03 41.80 -2.84
N PHE A 255 -20.68 43.08 -3.03
CA PHE A 255 -21.17 44.18 -2.20
C PHE A 255 -22.69 44.35 -2.31
N SER A 256 -23.26 44.19 -3.51
CA SER A 256 -24.72 44.25 -3.71
C SER A 256 -25.47 43.12 -3.00
N LEU A 257 -24.82 41.98 -2.78
CA LEU A 257 -25.32 40.84 -1.99
C LEU A 257 -25.09 41.01 -0.48
N GLY A 258 -24.59 42.16 -0.04
CA GLY A 258 -24.31 42.46 1.37
C GLY A 258 -22.99 41.85 1.90
N LEU A 259 -22.15 41.28 1.04
CA LEU A 259 -20.83 40.79 1.44
C LEU A 259 -19.85 41.96 1.55
N GLY A 260 -19.17 42.13 2.69
CA GLY A 260 -18.03 43.03 2.79
C GLY A 260 -16.81 42.53 1.99
N GLY A 261 -15.74 43.32 1.92
CA GLY A 261 -14.55 42.98 1.11
C GLY A 261 -13.92 41.63 1.48
N THR A 262 -13.86 41.33 2.79
CA THR A 262 -13.43 40.03 3.30
C THR A 262 -14.38 38.90 2.87
N GLY A 263 -15.69 39.15 2.84
CA GLY A 263 -16.68 38.19 2.38
C GLY A 263 -16.52 37.85 0.90
N VAL A 264 -16.30 38.86 0.06
CA VAL A 264 -16.00 38.66 -1.38
C VAL A 264 -14.73 37.85 -1.57
N PHE A 265 -13.67 38.16 -0.82
CA PHE A 265 -12.41 37.42 -0.89
C PHE A 265 -12.58 35.92 -0.56
N TRP A 266 -13.28 35.59 0.54
CA TRP A 266 -13.58 34.20 0.89
C TRP A 266 -14.51 33.51 -0.10
N ALA A 267 -15.49 34.22 -0.65
CA ALA A 267 -16.36 33.69 -1.69
C ALA A 267 -15.59 33.31 -2.96
N LEU A 268 -14.64 34.15 -3.39
CA LEU A 268 -13.76 33.86 -4.52
C LEU A 268 -12.88 32.62 -4.26
N ILE A 269 -12.29 32.50 -3.07
CA ILE A 269 -11.55 31.29 -2.67
C ILE A 269 -12.45 30.06 -2.79
N LEU A 270 -13.66 30.11 -2.22
CA LEU A 270 -14.60 28.99 -2.24
C LEU A 270 -15.04 28.62 -3.66
N ILE A 271 -15.30 29.60 -4.52
CA ILE A 271 -15.66 29.36 -5.93
C ILE A 271 -14.50 28.66 -6.66
N GLY A 272 -13.28 29.19 -6.55
CA GLY A 272 -12.09 28.59 -7.16
C GLY A 272 -11.84 27.16 -6.63
N PHE A 273 -12.04 26.95 -5.33
CA PHE A 273 -11.98 25.64 -4.70
C PHE A 273 -13.00 24.67 -5.31
N ILE A 274 -14.28 25.05 -5.39
CA ILE A 274 -15.35 24.18 -5.89
C ILE A 274 -15.11 23.82 -7.36
N LEU A 275 -14.77 24.78 -8.20
CA LEU A 275 -14.52 24.56 -9.63
C LEU A 275 -13.40 23.53 -9.84
N PHE A 276 -12.30 23.63 -9.09
CA PHE A 276 -11.21 22.68 -9.21
C PHE A 276 -11.42 21.39 -8.41
N ALA A 277 -12.28 21.40 -7.37
CA ALA A 277 -12.72 20.19 -6.70
C ALA A 277 -13.48 19.26 -7.67
N VAL A 278 -14.27 19.83 -8.58
CA VAL A 278 -14.92 19.06 -9.68
C VAL A 278 -13.86 18.42 -10.59
N LEU A 279 -12.82 19.16 -10.98
CA LEU A 279 -11.71 18.61 -11.76
C LEU A 279 -10.94 17.52 -10.98
N GLY A 280 -10.69 17.75 -9.70
CA GLY A 280 -10.11 16.77 -8.79
C GLY A 280 -10.94 15.49 -8.69
N TRP A 281 -12.28 15.62 -8.65
CA TRP A 281 -13.18 14.47 -8.67
C TRP A 281 -13.06 13.66 -9.96
N PHE A 282 -12.99 14.31 -11.13
CA PHE A 282 -12.74 13.61 -12.39
C PHE A 282 -11.38 12.92 -12.41
N ALA A 283 -10.34 13.54 -11.84
CA ALA A 283 -9.03 12.92 -11.69
C ALA A 283 -9.09 11.67 -10.80
N LEU A 284 -9.83 11.71 -9.68
CA LEU A 284 -10.05 10.54 -8.82
C LEU A 284 -10.82 9.43 -9.55
N GLN A 285 -11.84 9.76 -10.35
CA GLN A 285 -12.54 8.77 -11.18
C GLN A 285 -11.65 8.19 -12.28
N TRP A 286 -10.74 8.98 -12.84
CA TRP A 286 -9.74 8.49 -13.79
C TRP A 286 -8.78 7.50 -13.11
N ILE A 287 -8.28 7.82 -11.91
CA ILE A 287 -7.46 6.90 -11.10
C ILE A 287 -8.23 5.59 -10.83
N ARG A 288 -9.51 5.68 -10.42
CA ARG A 288 -10.37 4.52 -10.20
C ARG A 288 -10.47 3.64 -11.45
N ARG A 289 -10.75 4.22 -12.61
CA ARG A 289 -10.88 3.49 -13.88
C ARG A 289 -9.57 2.81 -14.26
N ARG A 290 -8.43 3.50 -14.09
CA ARG A 290 -7.09 2.94 -14.38
C ARG A 290 -6.71 1.83 -13.40
N TYR A 291 -7.10 1.98 -12.12
CA TYR A 291 -6.93 0.95 -11.10
C TYR A 291 -7.76 -0.30 -11.44
N LEU A 292 -9.05 -0.14 -11.75
CA LEU A 292 -9.91 -1.27 -12.15
C LEU A 292 -9.45 -1.93 -13.45
N ALA A 293 -8.95 -1.14 -14.41
CA ALA A 293 -8.40 -1.64 -15.68
C ALA A 293 -6.96 -2.16 -15.57
N LYS A 294 -6.40 -2.32 -14.37
CA LYS A 294 -5.02 -2.79 -14.10
C LYS A 294 -3.90 -1.98 -14.72
N GLY A 295 -4.20 -0.75 -15.14
CA GLY A 295 -3.20 0.20 -15.59
C GLY A 295 -2.38 0.79 -14.44
N MET A 296 -2.90 0.67 -13.22
CA MET A 296 -2.29 1.08 -11.96
C MET A 296 -2.65 0.06 -10.89
N ASN A 297 -1.74 -0.14 -9.94
CA ASN A 297 -1.99 -0.84 -8.69
C ASN A 297 -1.64 0.04 -7.48
N ASP A 298 -1.92 -0.44 -6.28
CA ASP A 298 -1.68 0.25 -5.01
C ASP A 298 -0.21 0.70 -4.83
N GLN A 299 0.74 -0.18 -5.14
CA GLN A 299 2.17 0.13 -5.06
C GLN A 299 2.56 1.25 -6.05
N SER A 300 2.20 1.08 -7.32
CA SER A 300 2.50 2.03 -8.39
C SER A 300 1.87 3.39 -8.12
N LEU A 301 0.66 3.46 -7.54
CA LEU A 301 0.01 4.71 -7.18
C LEU A 301 0.81 5.50 -6.15
N ILE A 302 1.31 4.82 -5.11
CA ILE A 302 2.14 5.44 -4.07
C ILE A 302 3.48 5.90 -4.65
N LEU A 303 4.12 5.06 -5.48
CA LEU A 303 5.38 5.41 -6.12
C LEU A 303 5.21 6.57 -7.11
N ASP A 304 4.16 6.56 -7.91
CA ASP A 304 3.86 7.63 -8.85
C ASP A 304 3.65 8.96 -8.14
N ALA A 305 2.88 8.96 -7.04
CA ALA A 305 2.70 10.14 -6.21
C ALA A 305 4.01 10.64 -5.62
N LEU A 306 4.89 9.73 -5.18
CA LEU A 306 6.23 10.03 -4.69
C LEU A 306 7.08 10.69 -5.78
N TRP A 307 7.25 10.07 -6.94
CA TRP A 307 8.09 10.61 -8.02
C TRP A 307 7.53 11.91 -8.59
N LEU A 308 6.21 12.05 -8.67
CA LEU A 308 5.57 13.30 -9.10
C LEU A 308 5.76 14.43 -8.08
N LEU A 309 5.64 14.15 -6.78
CA LEU A 309 5.91 15.13 -5.72
C LEU A 309 7.32 15.68 -5.82
N PHE A 310 8.31 14.80 -5.94
CA PHE A 310 9.70 15.21 -6.13
C PHE A 310 9.89 15.97 -7.44
N GLY A 311 9.24 15.55 -8.52
CA GLY A 311 9.28 16.22 -9.82
C GLY A 311 8.82 17.66 -9.73
N ILE A 312 7.63 17.88 -9.18
CA ILE A 312 7.08 19.22 -8.99
C ILE A 312 8.01 20.04 -8.10
N THR A 313 8.46 19.48 -6.97
CA THR A 313 9.28 20.22 -5.99
C THR A 313 10.65 20.61 -6.54
N TYR A 314 11.34 19.71 -7.23
CA TYR A 314 12.62 20.04 -7.86
C TYR A 314 12.48 21.09 -8.97
N SER A 315 11.36 21.05 -9.71
CA SER A 315 11.12 21.98 -10.81
C SER A 315 10.85 23.41 -10.33
N ILE A 316 10.35 23.59 -9.10
CA ILE A 316 10.17 24.91 -8.50
C ILE A 316 11.51 25.65 -8.43
N GLY A 317 12.59 24.96 -8.05
CA GLY A 317 13.93 25.53 -8.02
C GLY A 317 14.41 25.97 -9.40
N LEU A 318 14.06 25.22 -10.45
CA LEU A 318 14.44 25.55 -11.82
C LEU A 318 13.59 26.68 -12.42
N ALA A 319 12.36 26.87 -11.93
CA ALA A 319 11.47 27.93 -12.40
C ALA A 319 12.01 29.35 -12.12
N PHE A 320 12.94 29.49 -11.15
CA PHE A 320 13.67 30.75 -10.92
C PHE A 320 14.51 31.19 -12.13
N GLU A 321 15.02 30.24 -12.91
CA GLU A 321 15.81 30.51 -14.13
C GLU A 321 14.91 30.74 -15.37
N GLY A 322 13.61 30.46 -15.26
CA GLY A 322 12.63 30.67 -16.31
C GLY A 322 11.39 29.79 -16.13
N ALA A 323 10.21 30.38 -16.35
CA ALA A 323 8.93 29.73 -16.06
C ALA A 323 8.73 28.38 -16.78
N ALA A 324 9.26 28.22 -17.99
CA ALA A 324 9.15 26.97 -18.76
C ALA A 324 9.83 25.77 -18.07
N TRP A 325 10.85 26.01 -17.23
CA TRP A 325 11.56 24.95 -16.53
C TRP A 325 10.72 24.24 -15.47
N ILE A 326 9.55 24.79 -15.10
CA ILE A 326 8.60 24.09 -14.22
C ILE A 326 8.14 22.74 -14.80
N LEU A 327 8.16 22.61 -16.14
CA LEU A 327 7.75 21.38 -16.83
C LEU A 327 8.80 20.27 -16.75
N SER A 328 10.03 20.57 -16.33
CA SER A 328 11.13 19.58 -16.25
C SER A 328 10.77 18.36 -15.42
N GLY A 329 10.11 18.54 -14.27
CA GLY A 329 9.66 17.47 -13.40
C GLY A 329 8.54 16.63 -14.01
N LEU A 330 7.64 17.23 -14.80
CA LEU A 330 6.62 16.48 -15.53
C LEU A 330 7.24 15.65 -16.67
N VAL A 331 8.24 16.19 -17.36
CA VAL A 331 9.00 15.47 -18.38
C VAL A 331 9.79 14.32 -17.75
N ALA A 332 10.50 14.58 -16.65
CA ALA A 332 11.24 13.55 -15.91
C ALA A 332 10.30 12.45 -15.38
N PHE A 333 9.13 12.82 -14.85
CA PHE A 333 8.10 11.88 -14.41
C PHE A 333 7.54 11.07 -15.59
N GLY A 334 7.26 11.69 -16.73
CA GLY A 334 6.81 11.00 -17.93
C GLY A 334 7.83 9.96 -18.41
N ALA A 335 9.12 10.32 -18.41
CA ALA A 335 10.22 9.42 -18.75
C ALA A 335 10.38 8.29 -17.72
N TYR A 336 10.26 8.57 -16.42
CA TYR A 336 10.19 7.55 -15.37
C TYR A 336 9.09 6.54 -15.65
N LYS A 337 7.87 7.01 -15.90
CA LYS A 337 6.72 6.14 -16.17
C LYS A 337 6.92 5.31 -17.42
N ALA A 338 7.44 5.91 -18.49
CA ALA A 338 7.76 5.21 -19.73
C ALA A 338 8.81 4.11 -19.50
N ALA A 339 9.90 4.43 -18.78
CA ALA A 339 10.97 3.48 -18.44
C ALA A 339 10.47 2.32 -17.57
N VAL A 340 9.63 2.60 -16.58
CA VAL A 340 9.02 1.57 -15.71
C VAL A 340 8.10 0.65 -16.52
N LEU A 341 7.20 1.23 -17.34
CA LEU A 341 6.29 0.45 -18.18
C LEU A 341 7.06 -0.40 -19.19
N ALA A 342 8.09 0.16 -19.82
CA ALA A 342 8.97 -0.58 -20.73
C ALA A 342 9.70 -1.71 -19.98
N GLY A 343 10.26 -1.44 -18.79
CA GLY A 343 10.97 -2.44 -17.99
C GLY A 343 10.09 -3.63 -17.59
N PHE A 344 8.84 -3.39 -17.21
CA PHE A 344 7.91 -4.49 -16.92
C PHE A 344 7.44 -5.21 -18.18
N ARG A 345 7.18 -4.50 -19.29
CA ARG A 345 6.75 -5.10 -20.57
C ARG A 345 7.83 -5.94 -21.23
N LEU A 346 9.09 -5.51 -21.15
CA LEU A 346 10.26 -6.25 -21.65
C LEU A 346 10.63 -7.43 -20.75
N GLY A 347 9.76 -7.77 -19.79
CA GLY A 347 9.92 -8.91 -18.93
C GLY A 347 11.07 -8.74 -17.97
N GLY A 348 11.11 -7.62 -17.22
CA GLY A 348 12.07 -7.28 -16.16
C GLY A 348 12.16 -8.30 -15.01
N GLY A 349 12.34 -9.57 -15.35
CA GLY A 349 12.46 -10.73 -14.49
C GLY A 349 11.17 -11.18 -13.81
N ILE A 350 10.01 -10.57 -14.08
CA ILE A 350 8.74 -10.87 -13.40
C ILE A 350 7.71 -11.34 -14.43
N GLY A 351 7.98 -12.47 -15.10
CA GLY A 351 6.94 -13.17 -15.86
C GLY A 351 5.86 -13.70 -14.90
N PRO A 352 4.59 -13.83 -15.31
CA PRO A 352 3.53 -14.35 -14.44
C PRO A 352 3.94 -15.72 -13.86
N PRO A 353 3.61 -16.02 -12.59
CA PRO A 353 3.86 -17.37 -12.07
C PRO A 353 3.05 -18.38 -12.87
N ALA A 354 3.54 -19.63 -12.94
CA ALA A 354 2.87 -20.71 -13.66
C ALA A 354 1.44 -20.96 -13.17
N ARG A 355 1.19 -20.70 -11.87
CA ARG A 355 -0.12 -20.76 -11.23
C ARG A 355 -0.23 -19.67 -10.18
N ASN A 356 -1.45 -19.20 -9.97
CA ASN A 356 -1.80 -18.30 -8.88
C ASN A 356 -1.92 -19.09 -7.56
N ALA A 357 -0.98 -18.91 -6.64
CA ALA A 357 -0.99 -19.54 -5.32
C ALA A 357 -1.87 -18.75 -4.33
N ARG A 358 -3.12 -19.18 -4.16
CA ARG A 358 -4.16 -18.47 -3.40
C ARG A 358 -3.91 -18.61 -1.90
N LEU A 359 -3.61 -17.51 -1.22
CA LEU A 359 -3.41 -17.48 0.22
C LEU A 359 -4.64 -16.92 0.93
N LEU A 360 -5.22 -17.70 1.84
CA LEU A 360 -6.19 -17.22 2.81
C LEU A 360 -5.47 -16.79 4.09
N ILE A 361 -5.77 -15.59 4.59
CA ILE A 361 -5.28 -15.11 5.89
C ILE A 361 -6.45 -15.04 6.87
N LEU A 362 -6.33 -15.80 7.95
CA LEU A 362 -7.21 -15.77 9.12
C LEU A 362 -6.44 -15.22 10.32
N ARG A 363 -7.13 -14.57 11.25
CA ARG A 363 -6.46 -13.87 12.37
C ARG A 363 -7.38 -13.66 13.57
N VAL A 364 -6.76 -13.55 14.74
CA VAL A 364 -7.42 -13.02 15.94
C VAL A 364 -7.50 -11.49 15.85
N PHE A 365 -8.71 -10.93 15.87
CA PHE A 365 -8.97 -9.49 15.70
C PHE A 365 -8.38 -8.58 16.82
N SER A 366 -7.81 -9.14 17.90
CA SER A 366 -7.35 -8.38 19.08
C SER A 366 -5.92 -7.83 19.00
N LEU A 367 -5.17 -8.14 17.93
CA LEU A 367 -3.73 -7.84 17.83
C LEU A 367 -3.38 -6.43 17.33
N GLY A 368 -4.31 -5.74 16.66
CA GLY A 368 -4.10 -4.40 16.10
C GLY A 368 -2.82 -4.28 15.26
N LYS A 369 -1.93 -3.33 15.62
CA LYS A 369 -0.68 -3.03 14.88
C LYS A 369 0.20 -4.25 14.62
N ARG A 370 0.21 -5.24 15.51
CA ARG A 370 1.06 -6.44 15.36
C ARG A 370 0.58 -7.34 14.22
N SER A 371 -0.74 -7.40 14.01
CA SER A 371 -1.33 -8.13 12.89
C SER A 371 -1.12 -7.37 11.58
N GLU A 372 -1.31 -6.05 11.57
CA GLU A 372 -0.98 -5.19 10.42
C GLU A 372 0.48 -5.37 9.95
N GLU A 373 1.44 -5.41 10.88
CA GLU A 373 2.86 -5.55 10.53
C GLU A 373 3.20 -6.91 9.91
N LEU A 374 2.62 -8.00 10.42
CA LEU A 374 2.80 -9.33 9.83
C LEU A 374 2.13 -9.41 8.45
N PHE A 375 0.91 -8.88 8.35
CA PHE A 375 0.16 -8.83 7.11
C PHE A 375 0.93 -8.05 6.02
N ASP A 376 1.39 -6.83 6.31
CA ASP A 376 2.19 -6.02 5.38
C ASP A 376 3.47 -6.76 4.94
N ALA A 377 4.10 -7.51 5.85
CA ALA A 377 5.33 -8.24 5.58
C ALA A 377 5.11 -9.49 4.71
N VAL A 378 4.07 -10.28 4.99
CA VAL A 378 3.71 -11.48 4.22
C VAL A 378 3.20 -11.10 2.85
N THR A 379 2.24 -10.17 2.76
CA THR A 379 1.61 -9.77 1.49
C THR A 379 2.59 -9.09 0.54
N ARG A 380 3.60 -8.36 1.03
CA ARG A 380 4.66 -7.79 0.19
C ARG A 380 5.36 -8.82 -0.69
N HIS A 381 5.56 -10.04 -0.20
CA HIS A 381 6.23 -11.10 -0.94
C HIS A 381 5.23 -12.03 -1.62
N TRP A 382 4.15 -12.39 -0.91
CA TRP A 382 3.16 -13.35 -1.41
C TRP A 382 2.46 -12.87 -2.66
N ARG A 383 2.24 -11.55 -2.78
CA ARG A 383 1.57 -10.96 -3.95
C ARG A 383 2.35 -11.14 -5.26
N TYR A 384 3.60 -11.64 -5.25
CA TYR A 384 4.30 -12.04 -6.49
C TYR A 384 4.14 -13.54 -6.85
N LEU A 385 3.45 -14.29 -5.99
CA LEU A 385 3.14 -15.73 -6.12
C LEU A 385 1.65 -15.96 -6.42
N GLY A 386 0.76 -15.20 -5.78
CA GLY A 386 -0.67 -15.34 -5.97
C GLY A 386 -1.50 -14.34 -5.17
N ASP A 387 -2.82 -14.40 -5.35
CA ASP A 387 -3.78 -13.53 -4.67
C ASP A 387 -3.89 -13.84 -3.18
N VAL A 388 -4.21 -12.81 -2.42
CA VAL A 388 -4.41 -12.89 -0.97
C VAL A 388 -5.89 -12.65 -0.69
N ARG A 389 -6.50 -13.50 0.13
CA ARG A 389 -7.92 -13.43 0.50
C ARG A 389 -8.05 -13.26 2.00
N LEU A 390 -8.99 -12.44 2.42
CA LEU A 390 -9.32 -12.28 3.82
C LEU A 390 -10.77 -11.83 3.98
N ILE A 391 -11.36 -12.20 5.12
CA ILE A 391 -12.59 -11.58 5.58
C ILE A 391 -12.22 -10.25 6.22
N ALA A 392 -12.84 -9.17 5.75
CA ALA A 392 -12.55 -7.83 6.21
C ALA A 392 -12.91 -7.70 7.71
N GLY A 393 -11.99 -7.10 8.47
CA GLY A 393 -12.15 -6.87 9.90
C GLY A 393 -11.75 -5.44 10.27
N PRO A 394 -12.32 -4.86 11.35
CA PRO A 394 -12.09 -3.47 11.72
C PRO A 394 -10.65 -3.17 12.18
N ASP A 395 -9.86 -4.21 12.41
CA ASP A 395 -8.46 -4.19 12.84
C ASP A 395 -7.46 -3.96 11.70
N LEU A 396 -7.71 -4.48 10.49
CA LEU A 396 -6.89 -4.20 9.29
C LEU A 396 -7.58 -3.36 8.22
N ALA A 397 -8.88 -3.09 8.34
CA ALA A 397 -9.62 -2.34 7.33
C ALA A 397 -8.93 -1.03 6.93
N MET A 398 -8.30 -0.33 7.89
CA MET A 398 -7.61 0.93 7.64
C MET A 398 -6.28 0.78 6.89
N ALA A 399 -5.66 -0.39 6.99
CA ALA A 399 -4.38 -0.73 6.38
C ALA A 399 -4.55 -1.34 4.98
N THR A 400 -5.71 -1.96 4.70
CA THR A 400 -6.02 -2.61 3.42
C THR A 400 -6.90 -1.80 2.48
N VAL A 401 -7.45 -0.65 2.91
CA VAL A 401 -8.35 0.18 2.07
C VAL A 401 -7.79 0.33 0.65
N GLU A 402 -8.52 -0.20 -0.33
CA GLU A 402 -8.12 -0.04 -1.72
C GLU A 402 -8.66 1.29 -2.29
N PRO A 403 -7.97 1.92 -3.27
CA PRO A 403 -8.41 3.18 -3.86
C PRO A 403 -9.85 3.18 -4.37
N HIS A 404 -10.27 2.06 -4.97
CA HIS A 404 -11.60 1.93 -5.54
C HIS A 404 -12.69 1.81 -4.46
N GLU A 405 -12.38 1.09 -3.37
CA GLU A 405 -13.22 0.98 -2.19
C GLU A 405 -13.39 2.31 -1.48
N PHE A 406 -12.29 3.05 -1.27
CA PHE A 406 -12.36 4.37 -0.67
C PHE A 406 -13.27 5.32 -1.47
N LEU A 407 -13.18 5.28 -2.80
CA LEU A 407 -14.03 6.09 -3.67
C LEU A 407 -15.49 5.64 -3.66
N ASP A 408 -15.76 4.34 -3.51
CA ASP A 408 -17.12 3.86 -3.31
C ASP A 408 -17.69 4.33 -1.97
N PHE A 409 -16.89 4.35 -0.89
CA PHE A 409 -17.26 4.96 0.38
C PHE A 409 -17.59 6.46 0.24
N VAL A 410 -16.71 7.26 -0.35
CA VAL A 410 -16.94 8.71 -0.54
C VAL A 410 -18.18 8.96 -1.39
N SER A 411 -18.51 8.05 -2.30
CA SER A 411 -19.72 8.13 -3.13
C SER A 411 -20.99 7.53 -2.51
N GLY A 412 -20.94 7.07 -1.26
CA GLY A 412 -22.10 6.47 -0.56
C GLY A 412 -22.49 5.07 -1.06
N ARG A 413 -21.58 4.34 -1.71
CA ARG A 413 -21.81 3.01 -2.30
C ARG A 413 -21.12 1.85 -1.57
N LEU A 414 -20.56 2.09 -0.38
CA LEU A 414 -19.85 1.06 0.39
C LEU A 414 -20.73 -0.16 0.69
N ASP A 415 -22.01 0.04 0.95
CA ASP A 415 -22.95 -1.05 1.26
C ASP A 415 -23.02 -2.12 0.16
N ARG A 416 -22.76 -1.77 -1.11
CA ARG A 416 -22.72 -2.72 -2.24
C ARG A 416 -21.54 -3.69 -2.18
N GLN A 417 -20.59 -3.45 -1.28
CA GLN A 417 -19.44 -4.31 -1.10
C GLN A 417 -19.71 -5.49 -0.15
N PHE A 418 -20.75 -5.39 0.68
CA PHE A 418 -21.12 -6.43 1.62
C PHE A 418 -21.78 -7.62 0.94
N ILE A 419 -21.50 -8.80 1.49
CA ILE A 419 -22.07 -10.07 1.09
C ILE A 419 -23.38 -10.25 1.87
N ASP A 420 -24.49 -10.23 1.15
CA ASP A 420 -25.86 -10.36 1.69
C ASP A 420 -26.37 -11.81 1.75
N GLY A 421 -25.66 -12.75 1.12
CA GLY A 421 -26.02 -14.15 1.05
C GLY A 421 -25.18 -14.96 0.05
N HIS A 422 -25.59 -16.20 -0.22
CA HIS A 422 -24.87 -17.13 -1.10
C HIS A 422 -24.72 -16.59 -2.53
N GLY A 423 -25.77 -15.98 -3.10
CA GLY A 423 -25.73 -15.45 -4.46
C GLY A 423 -24.68 -14.35 -4.64
N ALA A 424 -24.60 -13.40 -3.70
CA ALA A 424 -23.56 -12.37 -3.73
C ALA A 424 -22.16 -12.96 -3.50
N LEU A 425 -22.00 -13.95 -2.62
CA LEU A 425 -20.73 -14.64 -2.42
C LEU A 425 -20.26 -15.35 -3.70
N THR A 426 -21.13 -16.12 -4.36
CA THR A 426 -20.80 -16.82 -5.61
C THR A 426 -20.45 -15.83 -6.71
N ARG A 427 -21.19 -14.73 -6.84
CA ARG A 427 -20.87 -13.65 -7.78
C ARG A 427 -19.49 -13.07 -7.49
N ARG A 428 -19.20 -12.73 -6.23
CA ARG A 428 -17.89 -12.19 -5.79
C ARG A 428 -16.75 -13.14 -6.10
N LEU A 429 -16.91 -14.43 -5.80
CA LEU A 429 -15.90 -15.46 -6.09
C LEU A 429 -15.65 -15.64 -7.60
N THR A 430 -16.69 -15.48 -8.42
CA THR A 430 -16.58 -15.58 -9.89
C THR A 430 -15.93 -14.34 -10.50
N GLU A 431 -16.20 -13.16 -9.93
CA GLU A 431 -15.63 -11.88 -10.34
C GLU A 431 -14.22 -11.63 -9.76
N LEU A 432 -13.69 -12.56 -8.95
CA LEU A 432 -12.38 -12.43 -8.35
C LEU A 432 -11.30 -12.23 -9.41
N ASP A 433 -10.50 -11.20 -9.18
CA ASP A 433 -9.36 -10.94 -10.02
C ASP A 433 -8.22 -11.91 -9.70
N THR A 434 -8.07 -12.90 -10.57
CA THR A 434 -7.05 -13.95 -10.46
C THR A 434 -5.81 -13.68 -11.31
N ARG A 435 -5.75 -12.55 -12.03
CA ARG A 435 -4.63 -12.19 -12.89
C ARG A 435 -3.67 -11.25 -12.15
N PRO A 436 -2.35 -11.32 -12.42
CA PRO A 436 -1.44 -10.29 -11.93
C PRO A 436 -1.71 -8.93 -12.62
N ASP A 437 -1.33 -7.84 -11.95
CA ASP A 437 -1.21 -6.51 -12.50
C ASP A 437 0.06 -6.39 -13.37
N PHE A 438 0.27 -5.22 -14.01
CA PHE A 438 1.37 -5.00 -14.96
C PHE A 438 2.78 -5.18 -14.36
N ASP A 439 2.93 -5.05 -13.04
CA ASP A 439 4.21 -5.27 -12.33
C ASP A 439 4.37 -6.70 -11.78
N GLY A 440 3.45 -7.59 -12.15
CA GLY A 440 3.43 -9.00 -11.75
C GLY A 440 2.83 -9.28 -10.38
N ARG A 441 2.31 -8.25 -9.68
CA ARG A 441 1.65 -8.43 -8.38
C ARG A 441 0.18 -8.83 -8.53
N PHE A 442 -0.28 -9.77 -7.71
CA PHE A 442 -1.68 -10.09 -7.51
C PHE A 442 -2.31 -9.13 -6.50
N ARG A 443 -3.63 -9.03 -6.49
CA ARG A 443 -4.38 -8.16 -5.59
C ARG A 443 -4.71 -8.83 -4.27
N VAL A 444 -5.10 -7.99 -3.31
CA VAL A 444 -5.69 -8.44 -2.05
C VAL A 444 -7.21 -8.38 -2.25
N ASN A 445 -7.90 -9.45 -1.91
CA ASN A 445 -9.33 -9.58 -2.07
C ASN A 445 -9.98 -9.58 -0.69
N ASP A 446 -10.55 -8.43 -0.32
CA ASP A 446 -11.29 -8.23 0.93
C ASP A 446 -12.76 -8.67 0.76
N PHE A 447 -13.21 -9.56 1.65
CA PHE A 447 -14.60 -10.02 1.71
C PHE A 447 -15.34 -9.34 2.86
N PHE A 448 -16.21 -8.39 2.54
CA PHE A 448 -17.04 -7.69 3.53
C PHE A 448 -18.26 -8.53 3.86
N CYS A 449 -18.35 -8.97 5.11
CA CYS A 449 -19.45 -9.81 5.58
C CYS A 449 -20.34 -9.05 6.56
N HIS A 450 -21.64 -9.34 6.52
CA HIS A 450 -22.57 -9.10 7.61
C HIS A 450 -22.36 -10.12 8.75
N ASP A 451 -22.93 -9.85 9.92
CA ASP A 451 -22.76 -10.64 11.14
C ASP A 451 -23.18 -12.12 10.97
N ASP A 452 -24.07 -12.39 10.02
CA ASP A 452 -24.64 -13.71 9.73
C ASP A 452 -24.12 -14.37 8.44
N THR A 453 -23.22 -13.72 7.70
CA THR A 453 -22.73 -14.22 6.38
C THR A 453 -21.25 -14.61 6.37
N TRP A 454 -20.50 -14.27 7.42
CA TRP A 454 -19.06 -14.54 7.49
C TRP A 454 -18.73 -16.03 7.56
N GLN A 455 -19.53 -16.85 8.25
CA GLN A 455 -19.30 -18.30 8.40
C GLN A 455 -19.37 -19.02 7.04
N MET A 456 -20.40 -18.71 6.26
CA MET A 456 -20.58 -19.21 4.91
C MET A 456 -19.42 -18.78 3.99
N THR A 457 -19.00 -17.52 4.12
CA THR A 457 -17.87 -16.98 3.38
C THR A 457 -16.57 -17.70 3.74
N LEU A 458 -16.32 -17.92 5.03
CA LEU A 458 -15.16 -18.63 5.54
C LEU A 458 -15.07 -20.03 4.95
N ALA A 459 -16.14 -20.83 5.06
CA ALA A 459 -16.17 -22.20 4.55
C ALA A 459 -15.80 -22.26 3.04
N GLN A 460 -16.34 -21.34 2.24
CA GLN A 460 -16.01 -21.26 0.81
C GLN A 460 -14.56 -20.81 0.54
N LEU A 461 -14.02 -19.87 1.32
CA LEU A 461 -12.64 -19.42 1.16
C LEU A 461 -11.64 -20.51 1.56
N VAL A 462 -11.91 -21.24 2.64
CA VAL A 462 -11.07 -22.36 3.09
C VAL A 462 -11.00 -23.46 2.02
N GLY A 463 -12.13 -23.81 1.41
CA GLY A 463 -12.17 -24.84 0.37
C GLY A 463 -11.53 -24.46 -0.98
N THR A 464 -11.37 -23.16 -1.27
CA THR A 464 -10.92 -22.67 -2.60
C THR A 464 -9.50 -22.09 -2.60
N SER A 465 -8.83 -22.08 -1.45
CA SER A 465 -7.47 -21.55 -1.27
C SER A 465 -6.42 -22.66 -1.27
N ASP A 466 -5.24 -22.39 -1.80
CA ASP A 466 -4.16 -23.39 -1.90
C ASP A 466 -3.39 -23.51 -0.58
N VAL A 467 -3.37 -22.45 0.23
CA VAL A 467 -2.70 -22.37 1.54
C VAL A 467 -3.46 -21.42 2.47
N VAL A 468 -3.46 -21.73 3.77
CA VAL A 468 -4.05 -20.91 4.83
C VAL A 468 -2.97 -20.50 5.83
N LEU A 469 -2.86 -19.20 6.08
CA LEU A 469 -2.15 -18.64 7.23
C LEU A 469 -3.16 -18.28 8.31
N MET A 470 -3.05 -18.88 9.49
CA MET A 470 -3.84 -18.50 10.65
C MET A 470 -2.95 -17.82 11.70
N ASP A 471 -3.11 -16.51 11.88
CA ASP A 471 -2.40 -15.72 12.88
C ASP A 471 -3.10 -15.82 14.25
N LEU A 472 -2.61 -16.72 15.09
CA LEU A 472 -3.10 -16.99 16.46
C LEU A 472 -2.23 -16.36 17.54
N ARG A 473 -1.38 -15.39 17.18
CA ARG A 473 -0.64 -14.62 18.19
C ARG A 473 -1.60 -14.02 19.21
N GLY A 474 -1.33 -14.20 20.50
CA GLY A 474 -2.20 -13.71 21.56
C GLY A 474 -3.50 -14.50 21.76
N PHE A 475 -3.70 -15.64 21.10
CA PHE A 475 -4.87 -16.50 21.30
C PHE A 475 -4.87 -17.09 22.71
N SER A 476 -6.02 -17.02 23.38
CA SER A 476 -6.23 -17.42 24.77
C SER A 476 -7.73 -17.62 25.04
N PRO A 477 -8.12 -18.19 26.20
CA PRO A 477 -9.53 -18.31 26.58
C PRO A 477 -10.30 -16.97 26.59
N ARG A 478 -9.60 -15.85 26.80
CA ARG A 478 -10.20 -14.50 26.84
C ARG A 478 -10.58 -13.95 25.46
N ASN A 479 -10.04 -14.53 24.40
CA ASN A 479 -10.26 -14.12 23.01
C ASN A 479 -10.38 -15.35 22.11
N ALA A 480 -11.19 -16.32 22.54
CA ALA A 480 -11.50 -17.57 21.85
C ALA A 480 -12.34 -17.40 20.56
N GLY A 481 -12.45 -16.17 20.02
CA GLY A 481 -13.24 -15.86 18.83
C GLY A 481 -12.81 -16.66 17.60
N CYS A 482 -11.55 -17.10 17.55
CA CYS A 482 -11.01 -17.92 16.45
C CYS A 482 -11.22 -19.42 16.61
N ALA A 483 -11.88 -19.89 17.68
CA ALA A 483 -12.12 -21.32 17.88
C ALA A 483 -12.99 -21.89 16.76
N TYR A 484 -14.02 -21.16 16.32
CA TYR A 484 -14.86 -21.57 15.20
C TYR A 484 -14.05 -21.76 13.91
N GLU A 485 -13.15 -20.82 13.61
CA GLU A 485 -12.26 -20.88 12.46
C GLU A 485 -11.33 -22.11 12.54
N ILE A 486 -10.85 -22.48 13.72
CA ILE A 486 -10.05 -23.71 13.91
C ILE A 486 -10.90 -24.95 13.58
N HIS A 487 -12.12 -25.03 14.09
CA HIS A 487 -13.05 -26.12 13.79
C HIS A 487 -13.34 -26.21 12.28
N GLU A 488 -13.59 -25.08 11.62
CA GLU A 488 -13.86 -25.04 10.18
C GLU A 488 -12.63 -25.43 9.34
N LEU A 489 -11.42 -25.06 9.77
CA LEU A 489 -10.18 -25.50 9.11
C LEU A 489 -9.99 -27.01 9.20
N VAL A 490 -10.17 -27.60 10.38
CA VAL A 490 -10.08 -29.06 10.57
C VAL A 490 -11.18 -29.81 9.80
N ALA A 491 -12.37 -29.20 9.67
CA ALA A 491 -13.49 -29.76 8.94
C ALA A 491 -13.30 -29.74 7.41
N THR A 492 -12.72 -28.66 6.86
CA THR A 492 -12.85 -28.35 5.43
C THR A 492 -11.51 -28.31 4.68
N ALA A 493 -10.38 -28.07 5.36
CA ALA A 493 -9.05 -28.02 4.72
C ALA A 493 -8.15 -29.19 5.13
N PRO A 494 -7.35 -29.74 4.19
CA PRO A 494 -6.22 -30.60 4.54
C PRO A 494 -5.24 -29.84 5.43
N LEU A 495 -4.92 -30.35 6.63
CA LEU A 495 -4.08 -29.63 7.61
C LEU A 495 -2.66 -29.34 7.12
N GLN A 496 -2.18 -30.09 6.12
CA GLN A 496 -0.91 -29.85 5.43
C GLN A 496 -0.86 -28.48 4.72
N ARG A 497 -2.03 -27.91 4.37
CA ARG A 497 -2.18 -26.56 3.77
C ARG A 497 -2.27 -25.45 4.82
N VAL A 498 -2.39 -25.80 6.10
CA VAL A 498 -2.62 -24.86 7.19
C VAL A 498 -1.30 -24.59 7.90
N VAL A 499 -0.94 -23.30 8.00
CA VAL A 499 0.20 -22.82 8.79
C VAL A 499 -0.31 -21.89 9.87
N ILE A 500 -0.08 -22.26 11.13
CA ILE A 500 -0.48 -21.47 12.30
C ILE A 500 0.72 -20.63 12.76
N ALA A 501 0.54 -19.33 12.91
CA ALA A 501 1.54 -18.45 13.51
C ALA A 501 1.18 -18.18 14.99
N MET A 502 2.15 -18.41 15.87
CA MET A 502 2.04 -18.11 17.31
C MET A 502 3.28 -17.36 17.80
N ASP A 503 3.22 -16.87 19.03
CA ASP A 503 4.31 -16.17 19.69
C ASP A 503 4.26 -16.40 21.21
N ALA A 504 5.15 -15.72 21.95
CA ALA A 504 5.19 -15.80 23.42
C ALA A 504 3.92 -15.28 24.12
N THR A 505 3.00 -14.61 23.42
CA THR A 505 1.72 -14.14 23.99
C THR A 505 0.58 -15.13 23.78
N THR A 506 0.83 -16.23 23.06
CA THR A 506 -0.16 -17.25 22.75
C THR A 506 -0.21 -18.28 23.88
N ASP A 507 -1.42 -18.62 24.35
CA ASP A 507 -1.62 -19.73 25.27
C ASP A 507 -1.52 -21.05 24.49
N ALA A 508 -0.34 -21.65 24.54
CA ALA A 508 -0.03 -22.87 23.79
C ALA A 508 -0.88 -24.07 24.23
N VAL A 509 -1.19 -24.17 25.53
CA VAL A 509 -2.00 -25.26 26.07
C VAL A 509 -3.44 -25.14 25.57
N PHE A 510 -4.01 -23.92 25.64
CA PHE A 510 -5.35 -23.68 25.12
C PHE A 510 -5.45 -23.90 23.61
N LEU A 511 -4.42 -23.50 22.85
CA LEU A 511 -4.35 -23.76 21.41
C LEU A 511 -4.35 -25.27 21.11
N GLU A 512 -3.51 -26.03 21.81
CA GLU A 512 -3.42 -27.49 21.67
C GLU A 512 -4.76 -28.16 21.99
N GLN A 513 -5.40 -27.78 23.11
CA GLN A 513 -6.73 -28.26 23.48
C GLN A 513 -7.76 -27.97 22.39
N THR A 514 -7.81 -26.72 21.90
CA THR A 514 -8.78 -26.33 20.86
C THR A 514 -8.57 -27.12 19.56
N LEU A 515 -7.32 -27.43 19.19
CA LEU A 515 -7.01 -28.24 18.01
C LEU A 515 -7.42 -29.71 18.20
N HIS A 516 -7.18 -30.28 19.38
CA HIS A 516 -7.61 -31.64 19.69
C HIS A 516 -9.13 -31.76 19.78
N ASP A 517 -9.81 -30.76 20.35
CA ASP A 517 -11.27 -30.71 20.38
C ASP A 517 -11.85 -30.63 18.96
N ALA A 518 -11.27 -29.77 18.10
CA ALA A 518 -11.64 -29.69 16.69
C ALA A 518 -11.38 -31.00 15.92
N TRP A 519 -10.29 -31.70 16.23
CA TRP A 519 -9.96 -33.01 15.68
C TRP A 519 -10.97 -34.09 16.09
N GLY A 520 -11.32 -34.14 17.38
CA GLY A 520 -12.30 -35.08 17.91
C GLY A 520 -13.71 -34.84 17.37
N ALA A 521 -14.10 -33.57 17.19
CA ALA A 521 -15.41 -33.16 16.66
C ALA A 521 -15.48 -33.11 15.11
N MET A 522 -14.46 -33.63 14.42
CA MET A 522 -14.34 -33.50 12.98
C MET A 522 -15.43 -34.27 12.21
N PRO A 523 -16.10 -33.63 11.22
CA PRO A 523 -17.19 -34.27 10.49
C PRO A 523 -16.71 -35.45 9.62
N PRO A 524 -17.60 -36.41 9.28
CA PRO A 524 -17.29 -37.56 8.42
C PRO A 524 -16.71 -37.18 7.05
N GLY A 525 -17.09 -36.03 6.52
CA GLY A 525 -16.61 -35.53 5.22
C GLY A 525 -15.26 -34.82 5.24
N SER A 526 -14.60 -34.69 6.40
CA SER A 526 -13.35 -33.96 6.47
C SER A 526 -12.22 -34.65 5.70
N PRO A 527 -11.38 -33.88 4.97
CA PRO A 527 -10.22 -34.43 4.29
C PRO A 527 -9.20 -35.06 5.25
N ASN A 528 -9.24 -34.73 6.55
CA ASN A 528 -8.26 -35.22 7.51
C ASN A 528 -8.64 -36.55 8.18
N ARG A 529 -9.77 -37.18 7.81
CA ARG A 529 -10.17 -38.48 8.38
C ARG A 529 -9.38 -39.68 7.86
N ARG A 530 -8.64 -39.54 6.76
CA ARG A 530 -8.04 -40.70 6.05
C ARG A 530 -6.61 -41.01 6.47
N ASP A 531 -5.88 -40.01 6.97
CA ASP A 531 -4.44 -40.09 7.24
C ASP A 531 -4.13 -39.47 8.61
N ASP A 532 -2.97 -39.84 9.17
CA ASP A 532 -2.35 -39.05 10.23
C ASP A 532 -2.15 -37.62 9.72
N ALA A 533 -2.71 -36.64 10.43
CA ALA A 533 -2.62 -35.25 10.03
C ALA A 533 -1.58 -34.51 10.87
N GLN A 534 -0.79 -33.69 10.17
CA GLN A 534 0.18 -32.81 10.80
C GLN A 534 -0.21 -31.36 10.59
N VAL A 535 -0.29 -30.60 11.69
CA VAL A 535 -0.44 -29.15 11.66
C VAL A 535 0.93 -28.50 11.85
N ARG A 536 1.26 -27.55 10.97
CA ARG A 536 2.51 -26.78 11.08
C ARG A 536 2.25 -25.53 11.91
N ILE A 537 2.93 -25.43 13.06
CA ILE A 537 2.84 -24.26 13.93
C ILE A 537 4.20 -23.59 13.97
N VAL A 538 4.26 -22.30 13.62
CA VAL A 538 5.50 -21.53 13.64
C VAL A 538 5.50 -20.55 14.81
N ARG A 539 6.52 -20.62 15.66
CA ARG A 539 6.77 -19.65 16.71
C ARG A 539 7.54 -18.46 16.14
N LEU A 540 6.87 -17.32 16.04
CA LEU A 540 7.46 -16.09 15.53
C LEU A 540 8.23 -15.35 16.64
N PRO A 541 9.47 -14.90 16.38
CA PRO A 541 10.20 -14.07 17.32
C PRO A 541 9.54 -12.69 17.46
N PRO A 542 9.76 -11.98 18.58
CA PRO A 542 9.20 -10.65 18.82
C PRO A 542 9.65 -9.61 17.78
N SER A 543 10.79 -9.82 17.09
CA SER A 543 11.25 -8.97 16.00
C SER A 543 12.27 -9.66 15.09
N GLY A 544 12.20 -9.45 13.77
CA GLY A 544 13.28 -9.76 12.82
C GLY A 544 12.82 -10.40 11.50
N ASP A 545 13.60 -10.18 10.43
CA ASP A 545 13.32 -10.72 9.07
C ASP A 545 13.47 -12.26 8.99
N HIS A 546 14.22 -12.87 9.91
CA HIS A 546 14.44 -14.33 9.91
C HIS A 546 13.14 -15.09 10.16
N GLY A 547 12.30 -14.59 11.08
CA GLY A 547 10.98 -15.18 11.35
C GLY A 547 10.04 -15.12 10.14
N LEU A 548 10.11 -14.01 9.38
CA LEU A 548 9.28 -13.81 8.20
C LEU A 548 9.61 -14.81 7.09
N PHE A 549 10.89 -15.03 6.77
CA PHE A 549 11.25 -15.92 5.69
C PHE A 549 11.11 -17.41 6.05
N ALA A 550 11.21 -17.77 7.33
CA ALA A 550 10.82 -19.09 7.80
C ALA A 550 9.31 -19.32 7.59
N LEU A 551 8.47 -18.36 8.00
CA LEU A 551 7.03 -18.41 7.74
C LEU A 551 6.71 -18.51 6.24
N LEU A 552 7.31 -17.66 5.41
CA LEU A 552 7.13 -17.73 3.95
C LEU A 552 7.58 -19.07 3.37
N GLY A 553 8.64 -19.67 3.89
CA GLY A 553 9.09 -21.01 3.49
C GLY A 553 8.05 -22.08 3.78
N LEU A 554 7.44 -22.06 4.97
CA LEU A 554 6.37 -22.98 5.33
C LEU A 554 5.11 -22.78 4.49
N LEU A 555 4.73 -21.53 4.20
CA LEU A 555 3.61 -21.21 3.34
C LEU A 555 3.86 -21.65 1.89
N CYS A 556 5.07 -21.44 1.37
CA CYS A 556 5.45 -21.93 0.04
C CYS A 556 5.40 -23.46 -0.03
N ALA A 557 5.93 -24.15 0.99
CA ALA A 557 5.88 -25.61 1.06
C ALA A 557 4.44 -26.14 1.16
N ALA A 558 3.57 -25.47 1.94
CA ALA A 558 2.16 -25.82 2.03
C ALA A 558 1.42 -25.63 0.70
N ALA A 559 1.74 -24.56 -0.04
CA ALA A 559 1.18 -24.32 -1.36
C ALA A 559 1.68 -25.32 -2.42
N GLU A 560 2.91 -25.83 -2.29
CA GLU A 560 3.48 -26.84 -3.18
C GLU A 560 2.84 -28.22 -3.02
N VAL A 561 2.44 -28.62 -1.80
CA VAL A 561 1.75 -29.90 -1.55
C VAL A 561 0.42 -30.00 -2.30
N THR A 562 -0.27 -28.88 -2.52
CA THR A 562 -1.51 -28.84 -3.32
C THR A 562 -1.28 -29.08 -4.82
N ASN A 563 -0.02 -29.11 -5.28
CA ASN A 563 0.36 -29.29 -6.69
C ASN A 563 0.89 -30.69 -7.03
N ALA A 564 1.11 -31.55 -6.02
CA ALA A 564 1.42 -32.97 -6.20
C ALA A 564 0.14 -33.79 -6.04
#